data_AF-A0A852HSA9-F1
#
_entry.id   AF-A0A852HSA9-F1
#
_cell.length_a   1.000
_cell.length_b   1.000
_cell.length_c   1.000
_cell.angle_alpha   90.00
_cell.angle_beta   90.00
_cell.angle_gamma   90.00
#
_symmetry.space_group_name_H-M   'P 1'
#
loop_
_entity.id
_entity.type
_entity.pdbx_description
1 polymer ?
#
loop_
_entity_poly.entity_id
_entity_poly.type
_entity_poly.pdbx_seq_one_letter_code
_entity_poly.pdbx_strand_id
1 'polypeptide(L)'
;WQDDLHVVDSLEVPSADPRYLQDLARFRRWGSSVLLVDVDEFPENISAAAEGLKSFTLIPALGLNVHSLLKHQTLVLTLGALDFLEQRLLWHDRRYSALYPWCLP
;
A
#
# COMPACT_ATOMS: atom_id res chain seq x y z
N TRP A 1 14.02 6.70 13.16
CA TRP A 1 12.72 7.23 13.55
C TRP A 1 11.76 6.73 12.49
N GLN A 2 10.85 5.83 12.87
CA GLN A 2 9.96 5.04 12.00
C GLN A 2 8.74 5.87 11.56
N ASP A 3 8.97 7.07 11.01
CA ASP A 3 7.89 7.96 10.51
C ASP A 3 7.61 7.73 9.02
N ASP A 4 7.83 6.51 8.54
CA ASP A 4 7.76 6.18 7.12
C ASP A 4 6.40 5.58 6.72
N LEU A 5 5.40 5.65 7.59
CA LEU A 5 4.02 5.28 7.30
C LEU A 5 3.17 6.52 7.01
N HIS A 6 2.54 6.55 5.85
CA HIS A 6 1.58 7.60 5.49
C HIS A 6 0.25 7.00 5.09
N VAL A 7 -0.83 7.60 5.58
CA VAL A 7 -2.19 7.25 5.18
C VAL A 7 -2.70 8.33 4.23
N VAL A 8 -3.34 7.91 3.14
CA VAL A 8 -3.95 8.79 2.14
C VAL A 8 -5.39 8.40 1.90
N ASP A 9 -6.23 9.36 1.55
CA ASP A 9 -7.64 9.09 1.29
C ASP A 9 -7.84 8.37 -0.05
N SER A 10 -7.08 8.77 -1.08
CA SER A 10 -7.21 8.22 -2.43
C SER A 10 -5.89 8.30 -3.20
N LEU A 11 -5.67 7.35 -4.11
CA LEU A 11 -4.52 7.28 -5.01
C LEU A 11 -4.77 7.98 -6.36
N GLU A 12 -5.78 8.83 -6.44
CA GLU A 12 -6.09 9.57 -7.65
C GLU A 12 -5.04 10.65 -7.91
N VAL A 13 -4.40 10.57 -9.07
CA VAL A 13 -3.43 11.56 -9.53
C VAL A 13 -3.93 12.26 -10.80
N PRO A 14 -3.76 13.60 -10.88
CA PRO A 14 -4.25 14.39 -12.00
C PRO A 14 -3.44 14.18 -13.28
N SER A 15 -2.23 13.63 -13.19
CA SER A 15 -1.38 13.30 -14.34
C SER A 15 -0.81 11.90 -14.20
N ALA A 16 -0.69 11.21 -15.34
CA ALA A 16 0.04 9.96 -15.49
C ALA A 16 1.57 10.15 -15.62
N ASP A 17 2.07 11.39 -15.45
CA ASP A 17 3.49 11.68 -15.54
C ASP A 17 4.27 11.14 -14.32
N PRO A 18 5.33 10.32 -14.54
CA PRO A 18 6.18 9.82 -13.46
C PRO A 18 6.95 10.95 -12.74
N ARG A 19 7.13 12.10 -13.39
CA ARG A 19 7.74 13.29 -12.77
C ARG A 19 6.86 13.88 -11.66
N TYR A 20 5.54 13.89 -11.87
CA TYR A 20 4.59 14.39 -10.88
C TYR A 20 4.63 13.57 -9.59
N LEU A 21 4.67 12.23 -9.69
CA LEU A 21 4.83 11.34 -8.53
C LEU A 21 6.14 11.59 -7.78
N GLN A 22 7.26 11.76 -8.51
CA GLN A 22 8.56 12.06 -7.88
C GLN A 22 8.56 13.40 -7.16
N ASP A 23 8.01 14.45 -7.78
CA ASP A 23 7.93 15.77 -7.16
C ASP A 23 7.04 15.73 -5.91
N LEU A 24 5.93 14.99 -5.96
CA LEU A 24 5.03 14.78 -4.82
C LEU A 24 5.71 14.01 -3.68
N ALA A 25 6.43 12.94 -3.98
CA ALA A 25 7.21 12.21 -2.98
C ALA A 25 8.32 13.06 -2.38
N ARG A 26 9.00 13.88 -3.18
CA ARG A 26 10.03 14.80 -2.70
C ARG A 26 9.44 15.89 -1.80
N PHE A 27 8.30 16.45 -2.18
CA PHE A 27 7.59 17.46 -1.39
C PHE A 27 7.15 16.91 -0.03
N ARG A 28 6.61 15.68 -0.02
CA ARG A 28 6.19 14.99 1.21
C ARG A 28 7.30 14.27 1.95
N ARG A 29 8.52 14.28 1.41
CA ARG A 29 9.72 13.62 1.97
C ARG A 29 9.57 12.10 2.15
N TRP A 30 8.85 11.43 1.24
CA TRP A 30 8.66 9.98 1.23
C TRP A 30 9.93 9.16 0.89
N GLY A 31 11.10 9.79 0.84
CA GLY A 31 12.36 9.10 0.56
C GLY A 31 12.47 8.57 -0.89
N SER A 32 13.40 7.63 -1.06
CA SER A 32 13.81 7.13 -2.39
C SER A 32 12.99 5.95 -2.91
N SER A 33 12.24 5.27 -2.03
CA SER A 33 11.47 4.08 -2.36
C SER A 33 10.17 4.05 -1.58
N VAL A 34 9.05 4.04 -2.32
CA VAL A 34 7.70 4.18 -1.81
C VAL A 34 6.87 2.97 -2.23
N LEU A 35 6.24 2.32 -1.26
CA LEU A 35 5.30 1.23 -1.47
C LEU A 35 3.90 1.76 -1.26
N LEU A 36 3.07 1.72 -2.30
CA LEU A 36 1.67 2.13 -2.25
C LEU A 36 0.79 0.89 -2.20
N VAL A 37 -0.15 0.92 -1.27
CA VAL A 37 -1.05 -0.19 -1.01
C VAL A 37 -2.49 0.28 -1.04
N ASP A 38 -3.29 -0.41 -1.84
CA ASP A 38 -4.73 -0.18 -1.95
C ASP A 38 -5.50 -1.50 -1.94
N VAL A 39 -6.78 -1.46 -1.60
CA VAL A 39 -7.69 -2.65 -1.68
C VAL A 39 -8.41 -2.67 -3.02
N ASP A 40 -8.68 -1.50 -3.57
CA ASP A 40 -9.46 -1.30 -4.79
C ASP A 40 -8.57 -1.34 -6.05
N GLU A 41 -9.22 -1.20 -7.22
CA GLU A 41 -8.52 -1.06 -8.49
C GLU A 41 -7.73 0.25 -8.54
N PHE A 42 -6.44 0.14 -8.88
CA PHE A 42 -5.58 1.31 -9.05
C PHE A 42 -6.02 2.16 -10.24
N PRO A 43 -6.14 3.49 -10.08
CA PRO A 43 -6.41 4.39 -11.21
C PRO A 43 -5.37 4.24 -12.31
N GLU A 44 -5.79 4.29 -13.58
CA GLU A 44 -4.89 4.12 -14.73
C GLU A 44 -3.71 5.10 -14.70
N ASN A 45 -3.97 6.35 -14.27
CA ASN A 45 -2.95 7.38 -14.18
C ASN A 45 -1.82 7.01 -13.20
N ILE A 46 -2.13 6.50 -12.01
CA ILE A 46 -1.09 6.17 -11.03
C ILE A 46 -0.34 4.90 -11.43
N SER A 47 -1.05 3.94 -12.02
CA SER A 47 -0.44 2.72 -12.57
C SER A 47 0.58 3.06 -13.66
N ALA A 48 0.17 3.85 -14.65
CA ALA A 48 1.04 4.29 -15.74
C ALA A 48 2.23 5.13 -15.24
N ALA A 49 1.99 6.02 -14.26
CA ALA A 49 3.06 6.82 -13.67
C ALA A 49 4.05 5.97 -12.85
N ALA A 50 3.57 4.94 -12.15
CA ALA A 50 4.41 4.05 -11.35
C ALA A 50 5.19 3.04 -12.21
N GLU A 51 4.63 2.56 -13.33
CA GLU A 51 5.34 1.68 -14.26
C GLU A 51 6.63 2.32 -14.80
N GLY A 52 6.63 3.64 -14.99
CA GLY A 52 7.82 4.41 -15.38
C GLY A 52 8.88 4.56 -14.27
N LEU A 53 8.58 4.18 -13.03
CA LEU A 53 9.40 4.47 -11.85
C LEU A 53 9.76 3.21 -11.06
N LYS A 54 11.04 2.87 -10.98
CA LYS A 54 11.52 1.79 -10.10
C LYS A 54 11.43 2.12 -8.60
N SER A 55 11.30 3.40 -8.26
CA SER A 55 11.18 3.86 -6.88
C SER A 55 9.79 3.66 -6.29
N PHE A 56 8.76 3.53 -7.13
CA PHE A 56 7.38 3.37 -6.70
C PHE A 56 6.94 1.94 -6.99
N THR A 57 6.31 1.30 -6.02
CA THR A 57 5.74 -0.03 -6.20
C THR A 57 4.29 0.00 -5.75
N LEU A 58 3.39 -0.46 -6.61
CA LEU A 58 1.97 -0.61 -6.31
C LEU A 58 1.70 -2.08 -6.01
N ILE A 59 1.08 -2.38 -4.86
CA ILE A 59 0.63 -3.73 -4.53
C ILE A 59 -0.77 -3.70 -3.89
N PRO A 60 -1.63 -4.68 -4.16
CA PRO A 60 -2.90 -4.78 -3.46
C PRO A 60 -2.68 -5.13 -1.98
N ALA A 61 -3.56 -4.68 -1.10
CA ALA A 61 -3.51 -4.95 0.34
C ALA A 61 -3.52 -6.46 0.66
N LEU A 62 -4.19 -7.25 -0.17
CA LEU A 62 -4.19 -8.72 -0.08
C LEU A 62 -2.80 -9.33 -0.32
N GLY A 63 -1.97 -8.69 -1.15
CA GLY A 63 -0.61 -9.11 -1.50
C GLY A 63 0.47 -8.48 -0.63
N LEU A 64 0.10 -7.76 0.44
CA LEU A 64 1.05 -7.11 1.33
C LEU A 64 1.97 -8.14 2.01
N ASN A 65 3.27 -7.96 1.86
CA ASN A 65 4.29 -8.85 2.41
C ASN A 65 5.32 -8.06 3.22
N VAL A 66 5.74 -8.60 4.36
CA VAL A 66 6.82 -8.06 5.21
C VAL A 66 8.11 -7.88 4.43
N HIS A 67 8.44 -8.75 3.48
CA HIS A 67 9.63 -8.57 2.64
C HIS A 67 9.56 -7.29 1.82
N SER A 68 8.39 -6.98 1.25
CA SER A 68 8.16 -5.73 0.52
C SER A 68 8.20 -4.52 1.46
N LEU A 69 7.67 -4.65 2.68
CA LEU A 69 7.76 -3.59 3.71
C LEU A 69 9.21 -3.26 4.07
N LEU A 70 10.05 -4.28 4.27
CA LEU A 70 11.47 -4.06 4.64
C LEU A 70 12.32 -3.55 3.48
N LYS A 71 11.91 -3.84 2.23
CA LYS A 71 12.62 -3.39 1.02
C LYS A 71 12.41 -1.91 0.74
N HIS A 72 11.25 -1.37 1.10
CA HIS A 72 10.90 0.03 0.87
C HIS A 72 11.16 0.84 2.13
N GLN A 73 11.49 2.11 1.97
CA GLN A 73 11.61 3.01 3.12
C GLN A 73 10.23 3.42 3.59
N THR A 74 9.37 3.81 2.64
CA THR A 74 8.09 4.43 2.95
C THR A 74 6.92 3.55 2.52
N LEU A 75 5.95 3.40 3.41
CA LEU A 75 4.67 2.74 3.18
C LEU A 75 3.55 3.79 3.09
N VAL A 76 2.80 3.75 2.00
CA VAL A 76 1.61 4.58 1.79
C VAL A 76 0.39 3.66 1.72
N LEU A 77 -0.53 3.81 2.67
CA LEU A 77 -1.78 3.03 2.73
C LEU A 77 -2.97 3.92 2.38
N THR A 78 -3.92 3.41 1.62
CA THR A 78 -5.23 4.07 1.50
C THR A 78 -6.06 3.85 2.77
N LEU A 79 -7.06 4.70 3.00
CA LEU A 79 -8.04 4.47 4.07
C LEU A 79 -8.72 3.11 3.93
N GLY A 80 -9.05 2.70 2.69
CA GLY A 80 -9.59 1.37 2.41
C GLY A 80 -8.63 0.25 2.80
N ALA A 81 -7.33 0.41 2.48
CA ALA A 81 -6.30 -0.56 2.85
C ALA A 81 -6.11 -0.68 4.36
N LEU A 82 -6.19 0.45 5.06
CA LEU A 82 -6.10 0.47 6.51
C LEU A 82 -7.28 -0.30 7.15
N ASP A 83 -8.51 0.01 6.76
CA ASP A 83 -9.72 -0.65 7.27
C ASP A 83 -9.69 -2.16 6.98
N PHE A 84 -9.31 -2.56 5.76
CA PHE A 84 -9.15 -3.97 5.39
C PHE A 84 -8.10 -4.68 6.25
N LEU A 85 -6.93 -4.07 6.46
CA LEU A 85 -5.87 -4.65 7.28
C LEU A 85 -6.29 -4.76 8.75
N GLU A 86 -6.92 -3.73 9.31
CA GLU A 86 -7.43 -3.74 10.68
C GLU A 86 -8.46 -4.86 10.88
N GLN A 87 -9.43 -4.99 9.98
CA GLN A 87 -10.43 -6.06 10.05
C GLN A 87 -9.81 -7.45 10.01
N ARG A 88 -8.82 -7.66 9.13
CA ARG A 88 -8.12 -8.95 8.99
C ARG A 88 -7.27 -9.30 10.20
N LEU A 89 -6.55 -8.32 10.76
CA LEU A 89 -5.71 -8.50 11.94
C LEU A 89 -6.54 -8.74 13.21
N LEU A 90 -7.58 -7.93 13.42
CA LEU A 90 -8.51 -8.07 14.55
C LEU A 90 -9.27 -9.38 14.50
N TRP A 91 -9.60 -9.88 13.31
CA TRP A 91 -10.26 -11.17 13.16
C TRP A 91 -9.38 -12.33 13.64
N HIS A 92 -8.06 -12.28 13.39
CA HIS A 92 -7.14 -13.29 13.89
C HIS A 92 -6.96 -13.25 15.41
N ASP A 93 -6.97 -12.06 16.02
CA ASP A 93 -6.84 -11.89 17.48
C ASP A 93 -8.04 -12.48 18.24
N ARG A 94 -9.25 -12.29 17.69
CA ARG A 94 -10.50 -12.69 18.35
C ARG A 94 -10.93 -14.12 18.05
N ARG A 95 -10.17 -14.89 17.27
CA ARG A 95 -10.59 -16.23 16.86
C ARG A 95 -10.04 -17.33 17.77
N TYR A 96 -10.94 -18.22 18.21
CA TYR A 96 -10.58 -19.51 18.81
C TYR A 96 -9.69 -20.33 17.87
N SER A 97 -8.75 -21.10 18.43
CA SER A 97 -7.87 -22.02 17.69
C SER A 97 -8.65 -22.82 16.66
N ALA A 98 -8.07 -22.95 15.46
CA ALA A 98 -8.67 -23.69 14.35
C ALA A 98 -8.97 -25.13 14.78
N LEU A 99 -10.25 -25.48 14.92
CA LEU A 99 -10.67 -26.85 15.16
C LEU A 99 -10.57 -27.71 13.89
N TYR A 100 -10.66 -27.07 12.71
CA TYR A 100 -10.49 -27.66 11.38
C TYR A 100 -9.82 -26.64 10.43
N PRO A 101 -9.14 -27.10 9.36
CA PRO A 101 -8.58 -26.20 8.35
C PRO A 101 -9.67 -25.37 7.67
N TRP A 102 -9.35 -24.10 7.44
CA TRP A 102 -10.22 -22.99 7.05
C TRP A 102 -10.84 -23.09 5.65
N CYS A 103 -10.62 -24.20 4.95
CA CYS A 103 -11.06 -24.45 3.57
C CYS A 103 -12.25 -25.42 3.48
N LEU A 104 -13.07 -25.54 4.53
CA LEU A 104 -14.30 -26.33 4.48
C LEU A 104 -15.53 -25.40 4.43
N PRO A 105 -16.51 -25.71 3.56
CA PRO A 105 -17.74 -24.94 3.42
C PRO A 105 -18.63 -24.99 4.66
#